data_AF-A0A3P8TVL1-F1
#
_entry.id   AF-A0A3P8TVL1-F1
#
_cell.length_a   1.000
_cell.length_b   1.000
_cell.length_c   1.000
_cell.angle_alpha   90.00
_cell.angle_beta   90.00
_cell.angle_gamma   90.00
#
_symmetry.space_group_name_H-M   'P 1'
#
loop_
_entity.id
_entity.type
_entity.pdbx_description
1 polymer ?
#
loop_
_entity_poly.entity_id
_entity_poly.type
_entity_poly.pdbx_seq_one_letter_code
_entity_poly.pdbx_strand_id
1 'polypeptide(L)'
;GGRRRRRRRRKRRRRRSASVFYHVLSGELNLRESCSGIIEFRRYQKSTELLIRKLPFSASSERFAQDFKTDLRFQSSAVMALQEASEAYLVGLFEDTNLCAIHAKRVTIMPKDIQLARRIRGERA
;
A
#
# COMPACT_ATOMS: atom_id res chain seq x y z
N GLY A 1 -22.13 -9.57 7.89
CA GLY A 1 -21.92 -9.92 6.46
C GLY A 1 -20.86 -9.10 5.70
N GLY A 2 -20.65 -7.81 6.00
CA GLY A 2 -19.87 -6.89 5.14
C GLY A 2 -18.34 -7.06 5.13
N ARG A 3 -17.71 -7.37 6.28
CA ARG A 3 -16.23 -7.50 6.40
C ARG A 3 -15.67 -8.63 5.52
N ARG A 4 -16.34 -9.79 5.47
CA ARG A 4 -15.95 -10.93 4.61
C ARG A 4 -16.04 -10.61 3.12
N ARG A 5 -17.07 -9.88 2.67
CA ARG A 5 -17.24 -9.46 1.27
C ARG A 5 -16.18 -8.45 0.83
N ARG A 6 -15.86 -7.45 1.67
CA ARG A 6 -14.78 -6.48 1.40
C ARG A 6 -13.40 -7.15 1.32
N ARG A 7 -13.08 -8.07 2.25
CA ARG A 7 -11.83 -8.87 2.20
C ARG A 7 -11.72 -9.69 0.91
N ARG A 8 -12.80 -10.34 0.46
CA ARG A 8 -12.83 -11.11 -0.80
C ARG A 8 -12.61 -10.24 -2.04
N ARG A 9 -13.22 -9.04 -2.10
CA ARG A 9 -13.03 -8.09 -3.22
C ARG A 9 -11.59 -7.56 -3.29
N ARG A 10 -11.00 -7.18 -2.15
CA ARG A 10 -9.59 -6.77 -2.06
C ARG A 10 -8.65 -7.89 -2.54
N LYS A 11 -8.88 -9.13 -2.10
CA LYS A 11 -8.09 -10.30 -2.53
C LYS A 11 -8.19 -10.58 -4.04
N ARG A 12 -9.36 -10.35 -4.66
CA ARG A 12 -9.55 -10.49 -6.11
C ARG A 12 -8.85 -9.39 -6.92
N ARG A 13 -8.92 -8.12 -6.48
CA ARG A 13 -8.21 -7.00 -7.14
C ARG A 13 -6.69 -7.22 -7.10
N ARG A 14 -6.14 -7.55 -5.92
CA ARG A 14 -4.71 -7.88 -5.74
C ARG A 14 -4.18 -8.97 -6.68
N ARG A 15 -4.98 -10.02 -6.94
CA ARG A 15 -4.60 -11.11 -7.86
C ARG A 15 -4.51 -10.65 -9.33
N ARG A 16 -5.38 -9.74 -9.76
CA ARG A 16 -5.35 -9.21 -11.13
C ARG A 16 -4.13 -8.31 -11.35
N SER A 17 -3.83 -7.42 -10.41
CA SER A 17 -2.66 -6.54 -10.49
C SER A 17 -1.34 -7.32 -10.49
N ALA A 18 -1.27 -8.40 -9.70
CA ALA A 18 -0.12 -9.31 -9.69
C ALA A 18 0.09 -9.97 -11.06
N SER A 19 -0.98 -10.47 -11.70
CA SER A 19 -0.90 -11.11 -13.03
C SER A 19 -0.33 -10.19 -14.11
N VAL A 20 -0.72 -8.90 -14.10
CA VAL A 20 -0.24 -7.93 -15.09
C VAL A 20 1.24 -7.58 -14.85
N PHE A 21 1.63 -7.42 -13.58
CA PHE A 21 3.02 -7.14 -13.19
C PHE A 21 3.98 -8.26 -13.60
N TYR A 22 3.60 -9.53 -13.39
CA TYR A 22 4.43 -10.68 -13.80
C TYR A 22 4.67 -10.75 -15.31
N HIS A 23 3.67 -10.36 -16.12
CA HIS A 23 3.78 -10.42 -17.58
C HIS A 23 4.77 -9.38 -18.15
N VAL A 24 4.95 -8.25 -17.48
CA VAL A 24 5.89 -7.19 -17.86
C VAL A 24 7.31 -7.54 -17.38
N LEU A 25 7.42 -8.08 -16.16
CA LEU A 25 8.70 -8.44 -15.54
C LEU A 25 9.48 -9.54 -16.28
N SER A 26 8.78 -10.48 -16.93
CA SER A 26 9.42 -11.60 -17.62
C SER A 26 10.31 -11.18 -18.81
N GLY A 27 10.28 -9.92 -19.24
CA GLY A 27 11.04 -9.42 -20.39
C GLY A 27 12.29 -8.58 -20.10
N GLU A 28 12.49 -8.03 -18.90
CA GLU A 28 13.36 -6.83 -18.75
C GLU A 28 14.41 -6.83 -17.62
N LEU A 29 14.41 -7.75 -16.65
CA LEU A 29 15.29 -7.62 -15.45
C LEU A 29 16.14 -8.86 -15.14
N ASN A 30 17.34 -8.62 -14.57
CA ASN A 30 18.25 -9.65 -14.07
C ASN A 30 17.53 -10.61 -13.11
N LEU A 31 17.62 -11.91 -13.36
CA LEU A 31 16.84 -12.97 -12.70
C LEU A 31 16.97 -12.99 -11.16
N ARG A 32 18.12 -12.58 -10.61
CA ARG A 32 18.39 -12.61 -9.15
C ARG A 32 17.66 -11.51 -8.38
N GLU A 33 17.77 -10.25 -8.84
CA GLU A 33 17.05 -9.12 -8.22
C GLU A 33 15.53 -9.26 -8.42
N SER A 34 15.14 -9.75 -9.60
CA SER A 34 13.74 -10.03 -9.94
C SER A 34 13.13 -11.08 -9.01
N CYS A 35 13.87 -12.15 -8.68
CA CYS A 35 13.39 -13.20 -7.78
C CYS A 35 13.14 -12.69 -6.35
N SER A 36 14.04 -11.88 -5.79
CA SER A 36 13.91 -11.39 -4.41
C SER A 36 12.64 -10.56 -4.23
N GLY A 37 12.42 -9.54 -5.08
CA GLY A 37 11.24 -8.68 -5.01
C GLY A 37 9.93 -9.44 -5.26
N ILE A 38 9.93 -10.43 -6.15
CA ILE A 38 8.78 -11.30 -6.41
C ILE A 38 8.44 -12.17 -5.20
N ILE A 39 9.46 -12.74 -4.53
CA ILE A 39 9.29 -13.58 -3.34
C ILE A 39 8.71 -12.74 -2.19
N GLU A 40 9.26 -11.57 -1.94
CA GLU A 40 8.76 -10.64 -0.93
C GLU A 40 7.32 -10.22 -1.21
N PHE A 41 7.01 -9.85 -2.46
CA PHE A 41 5.65 -9.51 -2.86
C PHE A 41 4.67 -10.67 -2.57
N ARG A 42 5.03 -11.91 -2.91
CA ARG A 42 4.20 -13.08 -2.63
C ARG A 42 4.03 -13.34 -1.13
N ARG A 43 5.09 -13.13 -0.34
CA ARG A 43 5.05 -13.23 1.13
C ARG A 43 4.06 -12.23 1.70
N TYR A 44 4.21 -10.95 1.39
CA TYR A 44 3.34 -9.87 1.90
C TYR A 44 1.91 -9.91 1.34
N GLN A 45 1.70 -10.51 0.17
CA GLN A 45 0.33 -10.77 -0.31
C GLN A 45 -0.40 -11.89 0.44
N LYS A 46 0.34 -12.84 1.00
CA LYS A 46 -0.23 -13.95 1.79
C LYS A 46 -0.49 -13.54 3.24
N SER A 47 0.38 -12.71 3.82
CA SER A 47 0.21 -12.21 5.19
C SER A 47 -0.80 -11.05 5.28
N THR A 48 -1.25 -10.78 6.51
CA THR A 48 -2.06 -9.61 6.86
C THR A 48 -1.47 -8.87 8.05
N GLU A 49 -0.17 -9.05 8.27
CA GLU A 49 0.57 -8.35 9.31
C GLU A 49 0.74 -6.88 8.93
N LEU A 50 0.87 -6.03 9.95
CA LEU A 50 1.20 -4.62 9.75
C LEU A 50 2.68 -4.49 9.40
N LEU A 51 2.98 -3.72 8.37
CA LEU A 51 4.33 -3.58 7.83
C LEU A 51 5.10 -2.43 8.49
N ILE A 52 4.39 -1.42 8.99
CA ILE A 52 5.00 -0.32 9.72
C ILE A 52 5.19 -0.73 11.18
N ARG A 53 6.37 -0.45 11.74
CA ARG A 53 6.63 -0.71 13.16
C ARG A 53 5.65 0.11 14.03
N LYS A 54 5.03 -0.54 15.01
CA LYS A 54 3.98 0.08 15.85
C LYS A 54 4.47 1.30 16.65
N LEU A 55 5.66 1.21 17.24
CA LEU A 55 6.21 2.28 18.08
C LEU A 55 6.40 3.61 17.32
N PRO A 56 7.10 3.67 16.17
CA PRO A 56 7.24 4.92 15.43
C PRO A 56 5.90 5.40 14.86
N PHE A 57 4.97 4.51 14.51
CA PHE A 57 3.64 4.92 14.06
C PHE A 57 2.83 5.58 15.19
N SER A 58 2.88 5.03 16.40
CA SER A 58 2.25 5.62 17.59
C SER A 58 2.83 7.00 17.89
N ALA A 59 4.16 7.10 17.98
CA ALA A 59 4.85 8.36 18.23
C ALA A 59 4.54 9.42 17.16
N SER A 60 4.47 9.02 15.88
CA SER A 60 4.10 9.92 14.79
C SER A 60 2.64 10.39 14.93
N SER A 61 1.72 9.48 15.26
CA SER A 61 0.30 9.80 15.43
C SER A 61 0.07 10.77 16.59
N GLU A 62 0.76 10.57 17.70
CA GLU A 62 0.73 11.49 18.86
C GLU A 62 1.32 12.85 18.51
N ARG A 63 2.45 12.88 17.80
CA ARG A 63 3.07 14.13 17.33
C ARG A 63 2.13 14.93 16.42
N PHE A 64 1.47 14.28 15.45
CA PHE A 64 0.49 14.97 14.59
C PHE A 64 -0.72 15.49 15.36
N ALA A 65 -1.15 14.76 16.40
CA ALA A 65 -2.30 15.17 17.20
C ALA A 65 -2.01 16.41 18.07
N GLN A 66 -0.78 16.55 18.54
CA GLN A 66 -0.32 17.71 19.31
C GLN A 66 -0.45 19.02 18.52
N ASP A 67 -0.29 18.98 17.20
CA ASP A 67 -0.47 20.15 16.33
C ASP A 67 -1.92 20.66 16.31
N PHE A 68 -2.90 19.81 16.66
CA PHE A 68 -4.33 20.19 16.70
C PHE A 68 -4.82 20.49 18.11
N LYS A 69 -4.40 19.71 19.11
CA LYS A 69 -4.79 19.90 20.50
C LYS A 69 -3.74 19.30 21.44
N THR A 70 -3.30 20.11 22.39
CA THR A 70 -2.40 19.68 23.47
C THR A 70 -3.11 18.71 24.43
N ASP A 71 -2.35 17.81 25.06
CA ASP A 71 -2.82 16.85 26.06
C ASP A 71 -3.85 15.79 25.59
N LEU A 72 -3.88 15.49 24.28
CA LEU A 72 -4.64 14.36 23.76
C LEU A 72 -4.03 13.02 24.18
N ARG A 73 -4.88 12.11 24.69
CA ARG A 73 -4.51 10.71 24.98
C ARG A 73 -5.17 9.78 23.98
N PHE A 74 -4.39 8.88 23.39
CA PHE A 74 -4.90 7.87 22.47
C PHE A 74 -5.20 6.56 23.18
N GLN A 75 -6.33 5.95 22.84
CA GLN A 75 -6.57 4.55 23.15
C GLN A 75 -5.69 3.67 22.26
N SER A 76 -5.15 2.57 22.80
CA SER A 76 -4.33 1.63 22.03
C SER A 76 -5.05 1.07 20.80
N SER A 77 -6.36 0.81 20.91
CA SER A 77 -7.22 0.38 19.80
C SER A 77 -7.39 1.47 18.73
N ALA A 78 -7.40 2.75 19.10
CA ALA A 78 -7.51 3.86 18.17
C ALA A 78 -6.24 3.99 17.31
N VAL A 79 -5.06 3.92 17.93
CA VAL A 79 -3.77 3.93 17.20
C VAL A 79 -3.69 2.75 16.24
N MET A 80 -4.10 1.55 16.69
CA MET A 80 -4.16 0.37 15.82
C MET A 80 -5.12 0.54 14.65
N ALA A 81 -6.30 1.14 14.87
CA ALA A 81 -7.27 1.41 13.81
C ALA A 81 -6.74 2.43 12.79
N LEU A 82 -6.05 3.48 13.25
CA LEU A 82 -5.37 4.44 12.39
C LEU A 82 -4.29 3.75 11.55
N GLN A 83 -3.49 2.87 12.17
CA GLN A 83 -2.44 2.13 11.45
C GLN A 83 -3.03 1.21 10.38
N GLU A 84 -4.07 0.44 10.72
CA GLU A 84 -4.76 -0.43 9.77
C GLU A 84 -5.34 0.36 8.59
N ALA A 85 -5.92 1.53 8.84
CA ALA A 85 -6.47 2.40 7.81
C ALA A 85 -5.37 2.98 6.91
N SER A 86 -4.30 3.51 7.50
CA SER A 86 -3.16 4.10 6.79
C SER A 86 -2.46 3.10 5.89
N GLU A 87 -2.13 1.90 6.41
CA GLU A 87 -1.50 0.86 5.59
C GLU A 87 -2.43 0.34 4.49
N ALA A 88 -3.73 0.18 4.78
CA ALA A 88 -4.69 -0.22 3.76
C ALA A 88 -4.82 0.82 2.63
N TYR A 89 -4.74 2.11 2.97
CA TYR A 89 -4.73 3.21 2.01
C TYR A 89 -3.46 3.18 1.16
N LEU A 90 -2.29 3.10 1.78
CA LEU A 90 -1.00 3.07 1.10
C LEU A 90 -0.87 1.88 0.14
N VAL A 91 -1.27 0.68 0.56
CA VAL A 91 -1.24 -0.48 -0.35
C VAL A 91 -2.18 -0.29 -1.53
N GLY A 92 -3.38 0.26 -1.29
CA GLY A 92 -4.28 0.59 -2.39
C GLY A 92 -3.67 1.62 -3.35
N LEU A 93 -3.02 2.66 -2.82
CA LEU A 93 -2.36 3.69 -3.63
C LEU A 93 -1.21 3.10 -4.46
N PHE A 94 -0.41 2.20 -3.89
CA PHE A 94 0.65 1.50 -4.62
C PHE A 94 0.12 0.55 -5.69
N GLU A 95 -1.06 -0.08 -5.48
CA GLU A 95 -1.71 -0.87 -6.54
C GLU A 95 -2.04 0.00 -7.77
N ASP A 96 -2.59 1.20 -7.57
CA ASP A 96 -2.92 2.11 -8.67
C ASP A 96 -1.68 2.77 -9.30
N THR A 97 -0.68 3.10 -8.46
CA THR A 97 0.62 3.63 -8.91
C THR A 97 1.33 2.62 -9.80
N ASN A 98 1.28 1.33 -9.44
CA ASN A 98 1.86 0.26 -10.24
C ASN A 98 1.15 0.13 -11.61
N LEU A 99 -0.17 0.29 -11.66
CA LEU A 99 -0.92 0.32 -12.92
C LEU A 99 -0.49 1.50 -13.80
N CYS A 100 -0.22 2.67 -13.21
CA CYS A 100 0.27 3.85 -13.93
C CYS A 100 1.68 3.61 -14.51
N ALA A 101 2.58 2.98 -13.75
CA ALA A 101 3.91 2.62 -14.24
C ALA A 101 3.83 1.62 -15.42
N ILE A 102 3.01 0.58 -15.29
CA ILE A 102 2.79 -0.42 -16.34
C ILE A 102 2.17 0.20 -17.58
N HIS A 103 1.21 1.13 -17.43
CA HIS A 103 0.62 1.86 -18.55
C HIS A 103 1.69 2.64 -19.34
N ALA A 104 2.73 3.13 -18.67
CA ALA A 104 3.88 3.77 -19.28
C ALA A 104 5.01 2.80 -19.66
N LYS A 105 4.74 1.49 -19.75
CA LYS A 105 5.72 0.43 -20.08
C LYS A 105 6.95 0.41 -19.16
N ARG A 106 6.76 0.68 -17.86
CA ARG A 106 7.82 0.62 -16.84
C ARG A 106 7.44 -0.38 -15.76
N VAL A 107 8.46 -1.00 -15.17
CA VAL A 107 8.33 -1.85 -13.97
C VAL A 107 8.53 -1.02 -12.68
N THR A 108 9.41 -0.03 -12.72
CA THR A 108 9.72 0.81 -11.55
C THR A 108 8.71 1.95 -11.40
N ILE A 109 8.07 2.01 -10.23
CA ILE A 109 7.19 3.12 -9.86
C ILE A 109 7.99 4.39 -9.60
N MET A 110 7.44 5.54 -9.99
CA MET A 110 8.07 6.85 -9.85
C MET A 110 7.11 7.85 -9.18
N PRO A 111 7.60 8.98 -8.63
CA PRO A 111 6.73 9.99 -8.02
C PRO A 111 5.60 10.50 -8.94
N LYS A 112 5.87 10.61 -10.25
CA LYS A 112 4.85 10.99 -11.26
C LYS A 112 3.68 10.00 -11.34
N ASP A 113 3.93 8.71 -11.08
CA ASP A 113 2.88 7.68 -11.09
C ASP A 113 1.97 7.83 -9.87
N ILE A 114 2.54 8.18 -8.72
CA ILE A 114 1.78 8.45 -7.48
C ILE A 114 0.91 9.70 -7.68
N GLN A 115 1.50 10.76 -8.23
CA GLN A 115 0.77 12.00 -8.53
C GLN A 115 -0.38 11.75 -9.50
N LEU A 116 -0.15 10.97 -10.56
CA LEU A 116 -1.19 10.59 -11.52
C LEU A 116 -2.30 9.76 -10.84
N ALA A 117 -1.95 8.75 -10.05
CA ALA A 117 -2.91 7.92 -9.34
C ALA A 117 -3.79 8.74 -8.39
N ARG A 118 -3.19 9.63 -7.58
CA ARG A 118 -3.93 10.55 -6.69
C ARG A 118 -4.84 11.50 -7.46
N ARG A 119 -4.35 12.04 -8.58
CA ARG A 119 -5.13 12.94 -9.46
C ARG A 119 -6.37 12.22 -10.02
N ILE A 120 -6.24 10.98 -10.47
CA ILE A 120 -7.34 10.17 -11.00
C ILE A 120 -8.34 9.81 -9.88
N ARG A 121 -7.88 9.57 -8.66
CA ARG A 121 -8.74 9.33 -7.49
C ARG A 121 -9.54 10.55 -7.03
N GLY A 122 -9.19 11.74 -7.51
CA GLY A 122 -9.76 13.00 -7.00
C GLY A 122 -9.17 13.43 -5.65
N GLU A 123 -8.09 12.80 -5.20
CA GLU A 123 -7.34 13.15 -3.99
C GLU A 123 -6.39 14.31 -4.28
N ARG A 124 -6.96 15.46 -4.65
CA ARG A 124 -6.18 16.70 -4.84
C ARG A 124 -5.71 17.20 -3.49
N ALA A 125 -4.42 17.55 -3.41
CA ALA A 125 -3.97 18.60 -2.51
C ALA A 125 -4.43 19.93 -3.11
#